data_AF-A0A6N6S637-F1
#
_entry.id   AF-A0A6N6S637-F1
#
_cell.length_a   1.000
_cell.length_b   1.000
_cell.length_c   1.000
_cell.angle_alpha   90.00
_cell.angle_beta   90.00
_cell.angle_gamma   90.00
#
_symmetry.space_group_name_H-M   'P 1'
#
loop_
_entity.id
_entity.type
_entity.pdbx_description
1 polymer ?
#
loop_
_entity_poly.entity_id
_entity_poly.type
_entity_poly.pdbx_seq_one_letter_code
_entity_poly.pdbx_strand_id
1 'polypeptide(L)'
;MAQASGSSAEIWYKIEQSNGVTPSEDSGASTTLASAVNPGATSISVASGTGIAAGEILRVGNSQNMEFVKVDSSYVSGTTVPLDTNTKLNYRHESGEDVKETDPTGNWFKLGNVRTFTPSGGRELQRSQALSGSRVLSNFREGNYDAGADMTVELDIETAGLFYLHALNNDYYSAGTTQPSSPVNTTLNAAAAKGDTSIVVTDATNVADNKFLLIGTGTDAEIIKIDPSWTSGTTIPLHTEAHPYGLRKSHSNGAAVVEKIKPFTHTIYRGSTIPEGISILLRFTDIESLMLIRGNKISNLTLNVDPSDLPQLNMTVVGKAFQILSENIFGTPTAISNTPYVHWEADVQVDGSPLTTNQFENLSLVIENTIQANFVVGSPIKGAITPGEGSVSGSFTYQFGSQQFSEKTVAGTETQLDFIWTYIGDDNHQVTMSVPKAKFEGNPHPGVGSKDPITDEKSFLGRLDTGSSPETDITVTVKNNQPTVEFMVE
;
A
#
# COMPACT_ATOMS: atom_id res chain seq x y z
N MET A 1 -18.13 5.89 19.90
CA MET A 1 -17.59 5.74 18.53
C MET A 1 -17.85 7.03 17.78
N ALA A 2 -16.93 8.00 17.86
CA ALA A 2 -17.03 9.22 17.09
C ALA A 2 -16.40 8.98 15.72
N GLN A 3 -17.24 8.79 14.71
CA GLN A 3 -16.88 8.70 13.31
C GLN A 3 -16.09 9.96 12.93
N ALA A 4 -14.93 9.83 12.29
CA ALA A 4 -14.21 10.95 11.70
C ALA A 4 -14.90 11.48 10.42
N SER A 5 -16.24 11.39 10.32
CA SER A 5 -17.03 11.87 9.19
C SER A 5 -17.35 13.37 9.29
N GLY A 6 -16.36 14.16 9.70
CA GLY A 6 -16.42 15.62 9.68
C GLY A 6 -15.26 16.13 8.86
N SER A 7 -15.50 17.16 8.04
CA SER A 7 -14.61 17.85 7.11
C SER A 7 -13.27 18.41 7.68
N SER A 8 -12.81 17.92 8.84
CA SER A 8 -11.59 18.38 9.52
C SER A 8 -10.48 17.33 9.59
N ALA A 9 -10.66 16.10 9.10
CA ALA A 9 -9.61 15.09 9.06
C ALA A 9 -9.13 14.82 7.62
N GLU A 10 -7.82 14.97 7.38
CA GLU A 10 -7.17 14.52 6.15
C GLU A 10 -6.38 13.24 6.43
N ILE A 11 -6.34 12.32 5.46
CA ILE A 11 -5.61 11.06 5.58
C ILE A 11 -4.57 11.01 4.48
N TRP A 12 -3.32 10.89 4.88
CA TRP A 12 -2.19 10.74 3.98
C TRP A 12 -1.59 9.36 4.17
N TYR A 13 -0.97 8.86 3.12
CA TYR A 13 -0.19 7.64 3.19
C TYR A 13 1.19 7.86 2.59
N LYS A 14 2.13 7.04 3.04
CA LYS A 14 3.47 6.95 2.50
C LYS A 14 3.87 5.49 2.48
N ILE A 15 4.42 5.06 1.35
CA ILE A 15 5.13 3.79 1.28
C ILE A 15 6.47 4.03 1.99
N GLU A 16 6.86 3.16 2.91
CA GLU A 16 8.12 3.27 3.66
C GLU A 16 9.19 2.38 3.03
N GLN A 17 8.77 1.24 2.47
CA GLN A 17 9.63 0.29 1.79
C GLN A 17 8.94 -0.31 0.58
N SER A 18 9.62 -0.31 -0.57
CA SER A 18 9.19 -1.08 -1.74
C SER A 18 10.12 -2.26 -1.91
N ASN A 19 9.55 -3.44 -1.74
CA ASN A 19 10.29 -4.68 -1.50
C ASN A 19 11.40 -4.42 -0.44
N GLY A 20 12.53 -5.09 -0.36
CA GLY A 20 13.52 -4.77 0.71
C GLY A 20 14.19 -3.38 0.67
N VAL A 21 13.71 -2.42 -0.14
CA VAL A 21 14.39 -1.13 -0.40
C VAL A 21 13.70 -0.01 0.38
N THR A 22 14.51 0.77 1.10
CA THR A 22 14.11 2.07 1.66
C THR A 22 14.51 3.16 0.67
N PRO A 23 13.81 4.30 0.59
CA PRO A 23 14.26 5.38 -0.29
C PRO A 23 15.67 5.77 0.13
N SER A 24 16.46 6.28 -0.81
CA SER A 24 17.73 6.92 -0.46
C SER A 24 17.45 7.93 0.65
N GLU A 25 17.99 7.67 1.84
CA GLU A 25 17.97 8.64 2.92
C GLU A 25 18.71 9.89 2.43
N ASP A 26 18.31 11.06 2.93
CA ASP A 26 19.04 12.27 2.58
C ASP A 26 20.51 12.09 2.99
N SER A 27 21.43 12.68 2.25
CA SER A 27 22.89 12.56 2.46
C SER A 27 23.40 13.20 3.76
N GLY A 28 22.46 13.54 4.64
CA GLY A 28 22.60 14.26 5.88
C GLY A 28 23.16 13.45 7.05
N ALA A 29 22.85 13.89 8.27
CA ALA A 29 23.38 13.30 9.48
C ALA A 29 23.04 11.80 9.61
N SER A 30 24.02 10.96 9.92
CA SER A 30 23.82 9.54 10.21
C SER A 30 24.69 9.12 11.39
N THR A 31 24.05 8.74 12.49
CA THR A 31 24.71 8.40 13.75
C THR A 31 23.85 7.39 14.54
N THR A 32 24.22 7.14 15.79
CA THR A 32 23.48 6.28 16.71
C THR A 32 23.31 6.96 18.07
N LEU A 33 22.35 6.51 18.87
CA LEU A 33 22.18 6.95 20.25
C LEU A 33 23.39 6.51 21.09
N ALA A 34 24.04 7.47 21.75
CA ALA A 34 25.15 7.22 22.68
C ALA A 34 24.67 6.68 24.04
N SER A 35 23.38 6.83 24.34
CA SER A 35 22.74 6.31 25.55
C SER A 35 21.26 6.07 25.29
N ALA A 36 20.64 5.16 26.05
CA ALA A 36 19.19 4.98 26.00
C ALA A 36 18.45 6.29 26.33
N VAL A 37 17.33 6.53 25.64
CA VAL A 37 16.50 7.71 25.81
C VAL A 37 15.11 7.29 26.28
N ASN A 38 14.60 7.95 27.31
CA ASN A 38 13.29 7.65 27.88
C ASN A 38 12.17 8.51 27.26
N PRO A 39 10.91 8.03 27.29
CA PRO A 39 9.75 8.81 26.89
C PRO A 39 9.72 10.20 27.54
N GLY A 40 9.40 11.22 26.74
CA GLY A 40 9.30 12.61 27.17
C GLY A 40 10.64 13.35 27.23
N ALA A 41 11.76 12.73 26.84
CA ALA A 41 13.04 13.42 26.74
C ALA A 41 12.97 14.62 25.78
N THR A 42 13.55 15.74 26.19
CA THR A 42 13.66 16.98 25.40
C THR A 42 15.02 17.12 24.72
N SER A 43 15.86 16.09 24.81
CA SER A 43 17.16 16.01 24.15
C SER A 43 17.60 14.56 24.00
N ILE A 44 18.39 14.28 22.98
CA ILE A 44 19.06 12.99 22.78
C ILE A 44 20.58 13.15 22.86
N SER A 45 21.25 12.08 23.28
CA SER A 45 22.71 11.97 23.20
C SER A 45 23.07 11.06 22.03
N VAL A 46 23.82 11.59 21.08
CA VAL A 46 24.26 10.87 19.86
C VAL A 46 25.75 10.59 19.89
N ALA A 47 26.19 9.54 19.20
CA ALA A 47 27.60 9.18 19.08
C ALA A 47 28.41 10.25 18.33
N SER A 48 27.78 10.95 17.38
CA SER A 48 28.35 12.07 16.62
C SER A 48 27.26 13.08 16.28
N GLY A 49 27.49 14.36 16.57
CA GLY A 49 26.60 15.46 16.14
C GLY A 49 26.92 16.00 14.74
N THR A 50 27.92 15.45 14.06
CA THR A 50 28.34 15.91 12.73
C THR A 50 27.20 15.75 11.72
N GLY A 51 26.91 16.83 10.99
CA GLY A 51 25.85 16.86 10.00
C GLY A 51 24.48 17.24 10.55
N ILE A 52 24.28 17.20 11.87
CA ILE A 52 23.01 17.64 12.47
C ILE A 52 22.97 19.17 12.52
N ALA A 53 21.86 19.77 12.12
CA ALA A 53 21.61 21.20 12.22
C ALA A 53 20.26 21.52 12.90
N ALA A 54 20.11 22.77 13.32
CA ALA A 54 18.87 23.27 13.91
C ALA A 54 17.71 23.19 12.91
N GLY A 55 16.55 22.71 13.37
CA GLY A 55 15.33 22.60 12.56
C GLY A 55 15.27 21.36 11.66
N GLU A 56 16.34 20.58 11.55
CA GLU A 56 16.32 19.29 10.84
C GLU A 56 15.39 18.29 11.51
N ILE A 57 14.94 17.33 10.72
CA ILE A 57 14.10 16.23 11.20
C ILE A 57 14.95 14.97 11.24
N LEU A 58 14.99 14.37 12.43
CA LEU A 58 15.70 13.13 12.69
C LEU A 58 14.71 11.99 12.85
N ARG A 59 14.96 10.88 12.17
CA ARG A 59 14.43 9.57 12.52
C ARG A 59 15.28 8.98 13.63
N VAL A 60 14.69 8.74 14.79
CA VAL A 60 15.32 8.05 15.92
C VAL A 60 14.73 6.65 16.04
N GLY A 61 15.57 5.62 16.17
CA GLY A 61 15.15 4.24 16.30
C GLY A 61 15.28 3.42 15.02
N ASN A 62 14.88 2.16 15.10
CA ASN A 62 14.89 1.22 13.98
C ASN A 62 13.53 1.18 13.25
N SER A 63 13.42 0.38 12.19
CA SER A 63 12.16 0.21 11.42
C SER A 63 10.96 -0.26 12.28
N GLN A 64 11.22 -0.75 13.48
CA GLN A 64 10.24 -1.33 14.38
C GLN A 64 9.76 -0.37 15.47
N ASN A 65 10.62 0.52 15.94
CA ASN A 65 10.36 1.48 17.00
C ASN A 65 11.00 2.82 16.62
N MET A 66 10.72 3.32 15.43
CA MET A 66 11.20 4.65 15.01
C MET A 66 10.36 5.75 15.65
N GLU A 67 10.82 6.99 15.68
CA GLU A 67 10.08 8.25 15.96
C GLU A 67 10.71 9.38 15.12
N PHE A 68 9.89 10.32 14.68
CA PHE A 68 10.37 11.53 14.00
C PHE A 68 10.43 12.67 14.99
N VAL A 69 11.60 13.29 15.12
CA VAL A 69 11.83 14.42 16.03
C VAL A 69 12.46 15.56 15.25
N LYS A 70 12.08 16.79 15.58
CA LYS A 70 12.69 18.00 15.04
C LYS A 70 13.76 18.49 15.99
N VAL A 71 14.92 18.85 15.46
CA VAL A 71 16.02 19.45 16.23
C VAL A 71 15.62 20.86 16.62
N ASP A 72 15.78 21.20 17.90
CA ASP A 72 15.45 22.53 18.41
C ASP A 72 16.24 23.63 17.70
N SER A 73 15.60 24.77 17.46
CA SER A 73 16.19 25.92 16.78
C SER A 73 17.46 26.49 17.46
N SER A 74 17.69 26.19 18.75
CA SER A 74 18.86 26.59 19.52
C SER A 74 20.08 25.68 19.36
N TYR A 75 19.95 24.54 18.68
CA TYR A 75 21.08 23.65 18.45
C TYR A 75 22.14 24.33 17.55
N VAL A 76 23.40 24.22 17.93
CA VAL A 76 24.52 24.78 17.14
C VAL A 76 25.49 23.69 16.73
N SER A 77 25.91 22.85 17.68
CA SER A 77 26.77 21.68 17.46
C SER A 77 26.88 20.87 18.76
N GLY A 78 27.36 19.63 18.67
CA GLY A 78 27.71 18.79 19.82
C GLY A 78 26.93 17.47 19.86
N THR A 79 27.27 16.60 20.82
CA THR A 79 26.67 15.26 20.94
C THR A 79 25.37 15.23 21.74
N THR A 80 24.98 16.34 22.38
CA THR A 80 23.67 16.49 23.01
C THR A 80 22.81 17.37 22.11
N VAL A 81 21.80 16.75 21.49
CA VAL A 81 20.90 17.39 20.52
C VAL A 81 19.59 17.72 21.23
N PRO A 82 19.27 19.01 21.48
CA PRO A 82 17.97 19.40 22.00
C PRO A 82 16.88 19.15 20.95
N LEU A 83 15.71 18.72 21.41
CA LEU A 83 14.55 18.42 20.56
C LEU A 83 13.47 19.48 20.73
N ASP A 84 12.78 19.80 19.64
CA ASP A 84 11.59 20.64 19.67
C ASP A 84 10.50 20.00 20.54
N THR A 85 9.89 20.81 21.41
CA THR A 85 8.85 20.34 22.35
C THR A 85 7.60 19.78 21.65
N ASN A 86 7.36 20.17 20.40
CA ASN A 86 6.22 19.72 19.60
C ASN A 86 6.42 18.32 19.01
N THR A 87 7.66 17.83 19.00
CA THR A 87 8.08 16.56 18.40
C THR A 87 8.98 15.75 19.35
N LYS A 88 8.66 15.75 20.64
CA LYS A 88 9.39 14.95 21.64
C LYS A 88 9.24 13.44 21.39
N LEU A 89 10.18 12.65 21.93
CA LEU A 89 10.08 11.19 21.93
C LEU A 89 8.96 10.71 22.85
N ASN A 90 8.10 9.83 22.37
CA ASN A 90 7.04 9.18 23.14
C ASN A 90 7.45 7.79 23.60
N TYR A 91 8.42 7.17 22.94
CA TYR A 91 8.87 5.82 23.23
C TYR A 91 10.28 5.82 23.82
N ARG A 92 10.60 4.69 24.47
CA ARG A 92 11.97 4.43 24.89
C ARG A 92 12.76 3.95 23.69
N HIS A 93 13.97 4.47 23.54
CA HIS A 93 14.93 4.05 22.54
C HIS A 93 16.20 3.57 23.23
N GLU A 94 16.74 2.43 22.82
CA GLU A 94 17.94 1.88 23.44
C GLU A 94 19.22 2.50 22.87
N SER A 95 20.31 2.40 23.64
CA SER A 95 21.62 2.82 23.17
C SER A 95 22.03 2.04 21.91
N GLY A 96 22.63 2.73 20.95
CA GLY A 96 23.06 2.15 19.68
C GLY A 96 21.98 2.11 18.60
N GLU A 97 20.74 2.49 18.89
CA GLU A 97 19.72 2.67 17.85
C GLU A 97 20.08 3.82 16.91
N ASP A 98 19.64 3.70 15.66
CA ASP A 98 19.93 4.66 14.59
C ASP A 98 19.34 6.05 14.88
N VAL A 99 20.09 7.09 14.56
CA VAL A 99 19.62 8.46 14.46
C VAL A 99 20.04 8.99 13.11
N LYS A 100 19.06 9.28 12.26
CA LYS A 100 19.34 9.68 10.88
C LYS A 100 18.52 10.90 10.51
N GLU A 101 19.16 11.86 9.87
CA GLU A 101 18.47 12.93 9.18
C GLU A 101 17.59 12.32 8.10
N THR A 102 16.40 12.88 7.97
CA THR A 102 15.43 12.46 6.98
C THR A 102 14.71 13.70 6.51
N ASP A 103 14.48 13.80 5.21
CA ASP A 103 13.41 14.64 4.69
C ASP A 103 12.11 13.83 4.72
N PRO A 104 11.24 14.03 5.72
CA PRO A 104 10.00 13.29 5.77
C PRO A 104 8.94 13.90 4.84
N THR A 105 9.23 14.99 4.11
CA THR A 105 8.25 15.71 3.30
C THR A 105 7.98 15.03 1.94
N GLY A 106 8.94 14.27 1.43
CA GLY A 106 8.80 13.53 0.17
C GLY A 106 7.87 12.30 0.28
N ASN A 107 7.17 12.04 -0.83
CA ASN A 107 6.38 10.81 -1.09
C ASN A 107 5.18 10.58 -0.15
N TRP A 108 4.60 11.65 0.40
CA TRP A 108 3.27 11.60 1.00
C TRP A 108 2.20 11.83 -0.05
N PHE A 109 1.17 10.99 -0.03
CA PHE A 109 0.04 11.09 -0.93
C PHE A 109 -1.25 11.26 -0.12
N LYS A 110 -2.15 12.12 -0.58
CA LYS A 110 -3.45 12.31 0.04
C LYS A 110 -4.43 11.25 -0.48
N LEU A 111 -5.03 10.48 0.42
CA LEU A 111 -6.14 9.57 0.06
C LEU A 111 -7.40 10.39 -0.17
N GLY A 112 -7.82 10.53 -1.43
CA GLY A 112 -9.03 11.25 -1.81
C GLY A 112 -10.34 10.50 -1.53
N ASN A 113 -10.26 9.17 -1.33
CA ASN A 113 -11.40 8.26 -1.56
C ASN A 113 -11.94 7.69 -0.25
N VAL A 114 -11.59 8.30 0.89
CA VAL A 114 -11.88 7.73 2.19
C VAL A 114 -13.30 8.08 2.64
N ARG A 115 -14.15 7.07 2.75
CA ARG A 115 -15.51 7.21 3.28
C ARG A 115 -15.53 7.19 4.80
N THR A 116 -14.79 6.24 5.37
CA THR A 116 -14.63 6.13 6.82
C THR A 116 -13.22 5.76 7.19
N PHE A 117 -12.76 6.30 8.31
CA PHE A 117 -11.51 5.91 8.93
C PHE A 117 -11.67 5.93 10.44
N THR A 118 -11.37 4.81 11.09
CA THR A 118 -11.52 4.61 12.53
C THR A 118 -10.20 4.12 13.10
N PRO A 119 -9.36 5.00 13.68
CA PRO A 119 -8.13 4.57 14.32
C PRO A 119 -8.43 3.86 15.64
N SER A 120 -7.64 2.84 15.96
CA SER A 120 -7.73 2.05 17.19
C SER A 120 -7.61 2.88 18.48
N GLY A 121 -6.95 4.05 18.44
CA GLY A 121 -6.84 4.99 19.57
C GLY A 121 -7.96 6.03 19.68
N GLY A 122 -8.76 6.23 18.63
CA GLY A 122 -9.84 7.24 18.59
C GLY A 122 -9.39 8.70 18.73
N ARG A 123 -10.31 9.63 18.41
CA ARG A 123 -10.10 11.09 18.49
C ARG A 123 -9.96 11.60 19.93
N GLU A 124 -10.49 10.87 20.90
CA GLU A 124 -10.51 11.25 22.32
C GLU A 124 -9.12 11.15 22.95
N LEU A 125 -8.34 10.11 22.59
CA LEU A 125 -6.93 10.05 22.98
C LEU A 125 -6.17 11.24 22.40
N GLN A 126 -6.35 11.55 21.12
CA GLN A 126 -5.66 12.66 20.46
C GLN A 126 -6.01 14.03 21.06
N ARG A 127 -7.31 14.34 21.22
CA ARG A 127 -7.75 15.60 21.89
C ARG A 127 -7.16 15.70 23.28
N SER A 128 -7.14 14.60 24.02
CA SER A 128 -6.55 14.56 25.35
C SER A 128 -5.04 14.78 25.34
N GLN A 129 -4.32 14.25 24.35
CA GLN A 129 -2.88 14.45 24.21
C GLN A 129 -2.55 15.89 23.84
N ALA A 130 -3.25 16.44 22.83
CA ALA A 130 -3.10 17.82 22.41
C ALA A 130 -3.38 18.82 23.54
N LEU A 131 -4.35 18.52 24.41
CA LEU A 131 -4.76 19.43 25.50
C LEU A 131 -3.91 19.31 26.77
N SER A 132 -3.40 18.13 27.12
CA SER A 132 -2.82 17.92 28.46
C SER A 132 -1.39 17.39 28.49
N GLY A 133 -0.86 16.83 27.39
CA GLY A 133 0.49 16.27 27.28
C GLY A 133 0.87 15.17 28.29
N SER A 134 0.05 14.91 29.31
CA SER A 134 0.34 14.13 30.51
C SER A 134 -0.50 12.86 30.63
N ARG A 135 -1.62 12.75 29.89
CA ARG A 135 -2.37 11.49 29.77
C ARG A 135 -1.64 10.39 29.01
N VAL A 136 -0.64 10.69 28.19
CA VAL A 136 0.20 9.66 27.57
C VAL A 136 0.98 8.90 28.64
N LEU A 137 1.54 9.61 29.63
CA LEU A 137 2.29 9.00 30.74
C LEU A 137 1.39 8.20 31.69
N SER A 138 0.11 8.56 31.85
CA SER A 138 -0.84 7.72 32.62
C SER A 138 -1.31 6.51 31.81
N ASN A 139 -1.60 6.68 30.52
CA ASN A 139 -1.97 5.58 29.63
C ASN A 139 -0.79 4.60 29.41
N PHE A 140 0.47 5.06 29.40
CA PHE A 140 1.67 4.21 29.37
C PHE A 140 1.76 3.28 30.58
N ARG A 141 1.05 3.59 31.67
CA ARG A 141 0.97 2.73 32.86
C ARG A 141 -0.19 1.75 32.82
N GLU A 142 -1.16 1.91 31.90
CA GLU A 142 -2.45 1.21 31.94
C GLU A 142 -2.58 0.07 30.92
N GLY A 143 -1.70 -0.07 29.92
CA GLY A 143 -1.71 -1.27 29.07
C GLY A 143 -0.92 -1.22 27.75
N ASN A 144 -1.08 -2.29 26.98
CA ASN A 144 -0.55 -2.44 25.62
C ASN A 144 -1.30 -1.51 24.65
N TYR A 145 -0.57 -0.85 23.74
CA TYR A 145 -1.20 -0.04 22.71
C TYR A 145 -1.47 -0.82 21.44
N ASP A 146 -2.73 -0.81 21.03
CA ASP A 146 -3.10 -1.27 19.71
C ASP A 146 -3.03 -0.09 18.74
N ALA A 147 -2.01 -0.04 17.89
CA ALA A 147 -1.94 0.82 16.72
C ALA A 147 -2.61 0.10 15.53
N GLY A 148 -3.46 0.81 14.79
CA GLY A 148 -4.21 0.25 13.66
C GLY A 148 -5.39 1.15 13.28
N ALA A 149 -6.09 0.75 12.24
CA ALA A 149 -7.30 1.44 11.81
C ALA A 149 -8.20 0.55 10.96
N ASP A 150 -9.49 0.77 11.04
CA ASP A 150 -10.42 0.32 10.02
C ASP A 150 -10.66 1.46 9.03
N MET A 151 -10.52 1.19 7.74
CA MET A 151 -10.69 2.17 6.68
C MET A 151 -11.65 1.64 5.60
N THR A 152 -12.48 2.53 5.07
CA THR A 152 -13.29 2.27 3.88
C THR A 152 -12.90 3.27 2.83
N VAL A 153 -12.48 2.78 1.66
CA VAL A 153 -12.20 3.59 0.48
C VAL A 153 -13.04 3.14 -0.71
N GLU A 154 -13.27 4.04 -1.66
CA GLU A 154 -13.90 3.68 -2.93
C GLU A 154 -12.91 2.93 -3.83
N LEU A 155 -13.41 1.96 -4.61
CA LEU A 155 -12.60 1.29 -5.63
C LEU A 155 -12.35 2.25 -6.79
N ASP A 156 -11.10 2.65 -6.98
CA ASP A 156 -10.71 3.76 -7.84
C ASP A 156 -9.79 3.36 -8.98
N ILE A 157 -9.94 4.05 -10.12
CA ILE A 157 -9.28 3.66 -11.37
C ILE A 157 -7.75 3.76 -11.30
N GLU A 158 -7.20 4.64 -10.46
CA GLU A 158 -5.74 4.80 -10.31
C GLU A 158 -5.21 4.06 -9.09
N THR A 159 -5.90 4.13 -7.95
CA THR A 159 -5.41 3.67 -6.63
C THR A 159 -5.86 2.28 -6.22
N ALA A 160 -6.77 1.63 -6.95
CA ALA A 160 -7.23 0.27 -6.59
C ALA A 160 -6.06 -0.71 -6.38
N GLY A 161 -5.06 -0.67 -7.26
CA GLY A 161 -3.92 -1.58 -7.19
C GLY A 161 -3.08 -1.45 -5.93
N LEU A 162 -2.96 -0.25 -5.36
CA LEU A 162 -2.12 0.02 -4.18
C LEU A 162 -2.55 -0.86 -3.00
N PHE A 163 -3.83 -0.89 -2.68
CA PHE A 163 -4.32 -1.63 -1.52
C PHE A 163 -4.25 -3.14 -1.75
N TYR A 164 -4.51 -3.62 -2.97
CA TYR A 164 -4.33 -5.03 -3.31
C TYR A 164 -2.87 -5.45 -3.26
N LEU A 165 -1.93 -4.61 -3.71
CA LEU A 165 -0.51 -4.83 -3.52
C LEU A 165 -0.24 -5.02 -2.03
N HIS A 166 -0.59 -4.04 -1.21
CA HIS A 166 -0.30 -4.11 0.21
C HIS A 166 -1.05 -5.21 1.00
N ALA A 167 -2.13 -5.76 0.46
CA ALA A 167 -2.85 -6.88 1.02
C ALA A 167 -2.37 -8.25 0.49
N LEU A 168 -1.70 -8.34 -0.66
CA LEU A 168 -1.35 -9.63 -1.27
C LEU A 168 0.15 -9.88 -1.26
N ASN A 169 0.98 -8.90 -1.62
CA ASN A 169 2.42 -9.05 -1.79
C ASN A 169 3.12 -7.71 -1.98
N ASN A 170 4.43 -7.65 -1.79
CA ASN A 170 5.20 -6.46 -2.16
C ASN A 170 5.66 -6.47 -3.62
N ASP A 171 5.11 -7.34 -4.47
CA ASP A 171 5.60 -7.51 -5.82
C ASP A 171 4.47 -7.68 -6.86
N TYR A 172 4.77 -7.23 -8.08
CA TYR A 172 3.96 -7.35 -9.27
C TYR A 172 4.87 -7.35 -10.48
N TYR A 173 4.38 -7.88 -11.60
CA TYR A 173 5.04 -7.68 -12.89
C TYR A 173 4.17 -6.80 -13.78
N SER A 174 4.80 -6.20 -14.77
CA SER A 174 4.17 -5.23 -15.64
C SER A 174 4.24 -5.66 -17.10
N ALA A 175 3.24 -5.26 -17.86
CA ALA A 175 3.16 -5.43 -19.30
C ALA A 175 2.63 -4.14 -19.93
N GLY A 176 2.81 -4.02 -21.24
CA GLY A 176 2.30 -2.90 -22.03
C GLY A 176 2.45 -3.15 -23.52
N THR A 177 1.74 -2.36 -24.32
CA THR A 177 1.86 -2.41 -25.78
C THR A 177 3.22 -1.85 -26.20
N THR A 178 3.92 -2.57 -27.07
CA THR A 178 5.20 -2.08 -27.63
C THR A 178 4.94 -0.89 -28.54
N GLN A 179 5.79 0.14 -28.46
CA GLN A 179 5.73 1.30 -29.36
C GLN A 179 5.82 0.84 -30.84
N PRO A 180 4.82 1.09 -31.70
CA PRO A 180 4.79 0.55 -33.06
C PRO A 180 5.82 1.15 -34.02
N SER A 181 6.31 2.36 -33.76
CA SER A 181 7.20 3.08 -34.67
C SER A 181 8.55 3.40 -34.01
N SER A 182 9.61 2.79 -34.53
CA SER A 182 11.00 2.98 -34.07
C SER A 182 11.15 2.86 -32.54
N PRO A 183 10.68 1.75 -31.93
CA PRO A 183 10.81 1.57 -30.49
C PRO A 183 12.27 1.53 -30.07
N VAL A 184 12.54 1.93 -28.83
CA VAL A 184 13.74 1.43 -28.13
C VAL A 184 13.62 -0.09 -28.06
N ASN A 185 14.65 -0.78 -28.56
CA ASN A 185 14.77 -2.23 -28.45
C ASN A 185 16.25 -2.57 -28.28
N THR A 186 16.61 -2.85 -27.04
CA THR A 186 17.99 -3.01 -26.60
C THR A 186 18.04 -4.05 -25.49
N THR A 187 19.20 -4.21 -24.88
CA THR A 187 19.39 -5.05 -23.70
C THR A 187 20.16 -4.29 -22.63
N LEU A 188 20.06 -4.75 -21.39
CA LEU A 188 20.99 -4.33 -20.35
C LEU A 188 22.42 -4.74 -20.71
N ASN A 189 23.37 -3.82 -20.53
CA ASN A 189 24.81 -4.03 -20.72
C ASN A 189 25.54 -4.43 -19.41
N ALA A 190 24.82 -4.36 -18.29
CA ALA A 190 25.25 -4.87 -16.99
C ALA A 190 24.02 -5.37 -16.22
N ALA A 191 24.23 -6.25 -15.25
CA ALA A 191 23.13 -6.58 -14.32
C ALA A 191 22.72 -5.30 -13.58
N ALA A 192 21.42 -5.09 -13.45
CA ALA A 192 20.86 -4.00 -12.66
C ALA A 192 20.27 -4.60 -11.37
N ALA A 193 20.72 -4.11 -10.22
CA ALA A 193 20.22 -4.57 -8.94
C ALA A 193 18.91 -3.87 -8.59
N LYS A 194 18.08 -4.56 -7.80
CA LYS A 194 17.00 -3.93 -7.05
C LYS A 194 17.55 -2.71 -6.28
N GLY A 195 16.85 -1.59 -6.37
CA GLY A 195 17.24 -0.33 -5.75
C GLY A 195 18.08 0.58 -6.64
N ASP A 196 18.58 0.09 -7.79
CA ASP A 196 19.35 0.92 -8.71
C ASP A 196 18.47 2.05 -9.27
N THR A 197 18.96 3.28 -9.22
CA THR A 197 18.27 4.49 -9.71
C THR A 197 18.58 4.80 -11.17
N SER A 198 19.36 3.94 -11.84
CA SER A 198 19.66 4.03 -13.26
C SER A 198 19.91 2.64 -13.84
N ILE A 199 19.73 2.50 -15.15
CA ILE A 199 20.10 1.30 -15.89
C ILE A 199 21.17 1.61 -16.93
N VAL A 200 21.97 0.60 -17.28
CA VAL A 200 22.95 0.71 -18.38
C VAL A 200 22.52 -0.18 -19.52
N VAL A 201 22.21 0.42 -20.67
CA VAL A 201 21.80 -0.30 -21.89
C VAL A 201 22.95 -0.48 -22.87
N THR A 202 22.86 -1.49 -23.73
CA THR A 202 23.87 -1.78 -24.77
C THR A 202 23.88 -0.70 -25.85
N ASP A 203 22.69 -0.27 -26.24
CA ASP A 203 22.45 0.80 -27.21
C ASP A 203 21.29 1.68 -26.76
N ALA A 204 21.41 2.99 -26.98
CA ALA A 204 20.42 4.01 -26.60
C ALA A 204 19.74 4.65 -27.82
N THR A 205 19.75 3.97 -28.98
CA THR A 205 19.03 4.41 -30.16
C THR A 205 17.53 4.58 -29.85
N ASN A 206 16.96 5.71 -30.27
CA ASN A 206 15.56 6.12 -30.06
C ASN A 206 15.14 6.32 -28.59
N VAL A 207 16.07 6.27 -27.63
CA VAL A 207 15.80 6.64 -26.24
C VAL A 207 15.56 8.16 -26.16
N ALA A 208 14.58 8.57 -25.34
CA ALA A 208 14.26 9.95 -25.05
C ALA A 208 13.76 10.05 -23.60
N ASP A 209 13.83 11.23 -23.01
CA ASP A 209 13.28 11.50 -21.69
C ASP A 209 11.76 11.23 -21.65
N ASN A 210 11.22 10.97 -20.45
CA ASN A 210 9.80 10.72 -20.22
C ASN A 210 9.17 9.52 -20.97
N LYS A 211 9.97 8.74 -21.72
CA LYS A 211 9.53 7.46 -22.30
C LYS A 211 9.43 6.37 -21.24
N PHE A 212 8.70 5.31 -21.59
CA PHE A 212 8.52 4.14 -20.74
C PHE A 212 9.25 2.94 -21.34
N LEU A 213 10.04 2.25 -20.53
CA LEU A 213 10.75 1.04 -20.93
C LEU A 213 10.27 -0.14 -20.09
N LEU A 214 10.01 -1.27 -20.72
CA LEU A 214 9.87 -2.55 -20.04
C LEU A 214 11.25 -3.22 -19.96
N ILE A 215 11.67 -3.58 -18.76
CA ILE A 215 12.88 -4.36 -18.51
C ILE A 215 12.47 -5.78 -18.15
N GLY A 216 13.11 -6.78 -18.75
CA GLY A 216 12.85 -8.19 -18.47
C GLY A 216 11.58 -8.74 -19.15
N THR A 217 11.20 -9.95 -18.76
CA THR A 217 10.02 -10.68 -19.29
C THR A 217 9.35 -11.50 -18.19
N GLY A 218 8.11 -11.95 -18.44
CA GLY A 218 7.37 -12.80 -17.51
C GLY A 218 7.20 -12.14 -16.13
N THR A 219 7.45 -12.90 -15.07
CA THR A 219 7.31 -12.43 -13.69
C THR A 219 8.38 -11.42 -13.27
N ASP A 220 9.47 -11.28 -14.03
CA ASP A 220 10.53 -10.30 -13.75
C ASP A 220 10.28 -8.98 -14.49
N ALA A 221 9.24 -8.89 -15.31
CA ALA A 221 8.99 -7.72 -16.15
C ALA A 221 8.59 -6.48 -15.32
N GLU A 222 9.27 -5.36 -15.56
CA GLU A 222 9.07 -4.10 -14.85
C GLU A 222 9.03 -2.91 -15.82
N ILE A 223 8.00 -2.04 -15.69
CA ILE A 223 7.94 -0.77 -16.42
C ILE A 223 8.70 0.29 -15.63
N ILE A 224 9.62 0.99 -16.30
CA ILE A 224 10.27 2.19 -15.80
C ILE A 224 9.91 3.42 -16.63
N LYS A 225 9.98 4.60 -16.01
CA LYS A 225 9.87 5.91 -16.68
C LYS A 225 11.26 6.54 -16.68
N ILE A 226 11.70 7.05 -17.82
CA ILE A 226 13.00 7.71 -17.96
C ILE A 226 12.95 9.10 -17.34
N ASP A 227 13.97 9.46 -16.56
CA ASP A 227 14.04 10.77 -15.92
C ASP A 227 14.13 11.92 -16.96
N PRO A 228 13.43 13.05 -16.74
CA PRO A 228 13.55 14.26 -17.56
C PRO A 228 14.98 14.80 -17.71
N SER A 229 15.89 14.46 -16.80
CA SER A 229 17.29 14.87 -16.87
C SER A 229 18.12 14.12 -17.91
N TRP A 230 17.61 13.04 -18.51
CA TRP A 230 18.37 12.27 -19.49
C TRP A 230 18.44 12.99 -20.84
N THR A 231 19.66 13.19 -21.35
CA THR A 231 19.88 13.85 -22.65
C THR A 231 20.54 12.96 -23.69
N SER A 232 21.42 12.05 -23.27
CA SER A 232 22.19 11.16 -24.15
C SER A 232 22.99 10.14 -23.34
N GLY A 233 23.43 9.06 -23.99
CA GLY A 233 24.33 8.06 -23.41
C GLY A 233 23.62 6.77 -23.02
N THR A 234 24.38 5.77 -22.60
CA THR A 234 23.87 4.42 -22.30
C THR A 234 23.42 4.23 -20.86
N THR A 235 23.77 5.15 -19.96
CA THR A 235 23.25 5.19 -18.59
C THR A 235 21.96 6.00 -18.56
N ILE A 236 20.85 5.35 -18.28
CA ILE A 236 19.50 5.94 -18.28
C ILE A 236 19.04 6.06 -16.82
N PRO A 237 18.92 7.27 -16.26
CA PRO A 237 18.35 7.49 -14.94
C PRO A 237 16.84 7.22 -14.94
N LEU A 238 16.35 6.68 -13.82
CA LEU A 238 14.93 6.45 -13.58
C LEU A 238 14.29 7.74 -13.04
N HIS A 239 13.06 8.00 -13.46
CA HIS A 239 12.28 9.15 -13.00
C HIS A 239 12.06 9.09 -11.48
N THR A 240 12.57 10.08 -10.76
CA THR A 240 12.62 10.08 -9.29
C THR A 240 11.26 9.99 -8.60
N GLU A 241 10.21 10.62 -9.14
CA GLU A 241 8.86 10.51 -8.57
C GLU A 241 8.15 9.18 -8.89
N ALA A 242 8.43 8.59 -10.05
CA ALA A 242 7.81 7.33 -10.47
C ALA A 242 8.53 6.12 -9.86
N HIS A 243 9.82 6.27 -9.58
CA HIS A 243 10.71 5.23 -9.05
C HIS A 243 11.54 5.77 -7.87
N PRO A 244 10.92 6.27 -6.78
CA PRO A 244 11.66 6.85 -5.65
C PRO A 244 12.55 5.83 -4.91
N TYR A 245 12.34 4.54 -5.17
CA TYR A 245 13.11 3.41 -4.63
C TYR A 245 14.02 2.77 -5.68
N GLY A 246 14.19 3.38 -6.85
CA GLY A 246 14.86 2.76 -7.99
C GLY A 246 14.10 1.55 -8.51
N LEU A 247 14.83 0.61 -9.11
CA LEU A 247 14.26 -0.63 -9.63
C LEU A 247 13.66 -1.50 -8.52
N ARG A 248 12.45 -2.00 -8.76
CA ARG A 248 11.78 -2.96 -7.88
C ARG A 248 12.40 -4.35 -7.97
N LYS A 249 12.93 -4.72 -9.14
CA LYS A 249 13.49 -6.04 -9.40
C LYS A 249 14.96 -5.97 -9.80
N SER A 250 15.69 -7.03 -9.48
CA SER A 250 17.02 -7.24 -10.05
C SER A 250 16.86 -7.86 -11.43
N HIS A 251 17.60 -7.34 -12.39
CA HIS A 251 17.60 -7.79 -13.77
C HIS A 251 19.00 -8.27 -14.17
N SER A 252 19.07 -9.42 -14.83
CA SER A 252 20.34 -9.98 -15.28
C SER A 252 20.93 -9.16 -16.44
N ASN A 253 22.26 -9.22 -16.60
CA ASN A 253 22.90 -8.71 -17.81
C ASN A 253 22.28 -9.35 -19.06
N GLY A 254 22.04 -8.56 -20.10
CA GLY A 254 21.38 -9.01 -21.32
C GLY A 254 19.85 -9.08 -21.24
N ALA A 255 19.22 -8.72 -20.11
CA ALA A 255 17.76 -8.62 -20.05
C ALA A 255 17.23 -7.66 -21.11
N ALA A 256 16.12 -8.02 -21.76
CA ALA A 256 15.51 -7.21 -22.80
C ALA A 256 15.01 -5.87 -22.23
N VAL A 257 15.22 -4.79 -22.99
CA VAL A 257 14.72 -3.46 -22.68
C VAL A 257 13.96 -2.94 -23.89
N VAL A 258 12.64 -2.79 -23.76
CA VAL A 258 11.74 -2.49 -24.87
C VAL A 258 10.85 -1.30 -24.54
N GLU A 259 10.74 -0.33 -25.45
CA GLU A 259 9.84 0.81 -25.28
C GLU A 259 8.37 0.37 -25.28
N LYS A 260 7.64 0.82 -24.26
CA LYS A 260 6.21 0.60 -24.09
C LYS A 260 5.45 1.91 -24.09
N ILE A 261 4.19 1.83 -24.47
CA ILE A 261 3.23 2.93 -24.40
C ILE A 261 2.08 2.58 -23.47
N LYS A 262 1.49 3.62 -22.88
CA LYS A 262 0.27 3.52 -22.07
C LYS A 262 -0.88 2.90 -22.91
N PRO A 263 -1.85 2.21 -22.28
CA PRO A 263 -1.91 1.85 -20.86
C PRO A 263 -0.99 0.68 -20.52
N PHE A 264 -0.63 0.56 -19.24
CA PHE A 264 0.14 -0.55 -18.69
C PHE A 264 -0.79 -1.52 -17.97
N THR A 265 -0.34 -2.76 -17.83
CA THR A 265 -1.03 -3.79 -17.08
C THR A 265 -0.10 -4.31 -16.01
N HIS A 266 -0.54 -4.27 -14.76
CA HIS A 266 0.18 -4.76 -13.61
C HIS A 266 -0.55 -5.96 -13.02
N THR A 267 0.17 -7.06 -12.79
CA THR A 267 -0.42 -8.27 -12.22
C THR A 267 0.20 -8.56 -10.87
N ILE A 268 -0.66 -8.60 -9.85
CA ILE A 268 -0.35 -8.82 -8.44
C ILE A 268 -0.82 -10.22 -8.07
N TYR A 269 0.02 -10.95 -7.35
CA TYR A 269 -0.25 -12.28 -6.82
C TYR A 269 -0.12 -12.26 -5.32
N ARG A 270 -0.76 -13.20 -4.62
CA ARG A 270 -0.39 -13.46 -3.23
C ARG A 270 1.06 -13.92 -3.14
N GLY A 271 1.84 -13.24 -2.30
CA GLY A 271 3.23 -13.57 -2.01
C GLY A 271 3.38 -14.44 -0.76
N SER A 272 4.61 -14.87 -0.50
CA SER A 272 4.97 -15.57 0.74
C SER A 272 5.07 -14.66 1.97
N THR A 273 5.07 -13.34 1.76
CA THR A 273 5.15 -12.32 2.82
C THR A 273 4.26 -11.13 2.50
N ILE A 274 3.62 -10.57 3.52
CA ILE A 274 2.92 -9.28 3.40
C ILE A 274 3.94 -8.15 3.57
N PRO A 275 3.94 -7.13 2.69
CA PRO A 275 4.84 -5.98 2.78
C PRO A 275 4.88 -5.37 4.17
N GLU A 276 6.06 -4.96 4.60
CA GLU A 276 6.22 -4.01 5.69
C GLU A 276 6.31 -2.63 5.04
N GLY A 277 5.45 -1.68 5.42
CA GLY A 277 5.73 -0.28 5.08
C GLY A 277 4.68 0.47 4.30
N ILE A 278 3.43 0.46 4.76
CA ILE A 278 2.62 1.68 4.65
C ILE A 278 2.68 2.42 5.99
N SER A 279 2.87 3.73 5.93
CA SER A 279 2.55 4.64 7.02
C SER A 279 1.28 5.40 6.68
N ILE A 280 0.45 5.64 7.68
CA ILE A 280 -0.81 6.38 7.55
C ILE A 280 -0.73 7.57 8.50
N LEU A 281 -0.88 8.78 7.96
CA LEU A 281 -0.92 10.00 8.72
C LEU A 281 -2.34 10.57 8.72
N LEU A 282 -2.87 10.79 9.91
CA LEU A 282 -4.13 11.48 10.13
C LEU A 282 -3.84 12.90 10.56
N ARG A 283 -4.40 13.88 9.86
CA ARG A 283 -4.27 15.29 10.20
C ARG A 283 -5.63 15.86 10.57
N PHE A 284 -5.76 16.32 11.82
CA PHE A 284 -6.94 17.01 12.31
C PHE A 284 -6.73 18.51 12.22
N THR A 285 -7.31 19.15 11.22
CA THR A 285 -7.17 20.59 10.96
C THR A 285 -7.85 21.45 12.02
N ASP A 286 -8.83 20.92 12.75
CA ASP A 286 -9.57 21.67 13.79
C ASP A 286 -8.80 21.81 15.12
N ILE A 287 -7.82 20.94 15.37
CA ILE A 287 -7.02 20.93 16.60
C ILE A 287 -5.51 20.96 16.33
N GLU A 288 -5.11 21.18 15.07
CA GLU A 288 -3.71 21.21 14.62
C GLU A 288 -2.86 20.04 15.12
N SER A 289 -3.44 18.84 15.11
CA SER A 289 -2.78 17.63 15.60
C SER A 289 -2.71 16.57 14.51
N LEU A 290 -1.59 15.84 14.49
CA LEU A 290 -1.38 14.74 13.57
C LEU A 290 -1.15 13.44 14.34
N MET A 291 -1.62 12.33 13.77
CA MET A 291 -1.33 10.98 14.26
C MET A 291 -0.78 10.15 13.11
N LEU A 292 0.47 9.74 13.28
CA LEU A 292 1.20 8.89 12.36
C LEU A 292 1.15 7.45 12.84
N ILE A 293 0.46 6.56 12.13
CA ILE A 293 0.45 5.11 12.37
C ILE A 293 1.47 4.47 11.44
N ARG A 294 2.37 3.62 11.96
CA ARG A 294 3.52 3.09 11.21
C ARG A 294 3.63 1.58 11.28
N GLY A 295 4.38 1.03 10.33
CA GLY A 295 4.59 -0.41 10.21
C GLY A 295 3.26 -1.13 9.98
N ASN A 296 2.39 -0.52 9.18
CA ASN A 296 1.05 -1.03 8.94
C ASN A 296 1.11 -2.26 8.01
N LYS A 297 0.27 -3.25 8.31
CA LYS A 297 -0.06 -4.39 7.45
C LYS A 297 -1.58 -4.50 7.33
N ILE A 298 -2.07 -4.85 6.16
CA ILE A 298 -3.50 -5.07 5.92
C ILE A 298 -3.83 -6.52 6.35
N SER A 299 -4.68 -6.66 7.37
CA SER A 299 -5.15 -7.98 7.84
C SER A 299 -6.30 -8.52 7.03
N ASN A 300 -7.24 -7.65 6.72
CA ASN A 300 -8.42 -7.97 5.93
C ASN A 300 -8.59 -6.88 4.88
N LEU A 301 -8.89 -7.27 3.65
CA LEU A 301 -9.33 -6.40 2.57
C LEU A 301 -10.58 -7.02 1.94
N THR A 302 -11.71 -6.34 2.10
CA THR A 302 -13.00 -6.77 1.59
C THR A 302 -13.52 -5.80 0.55
N LEU A 303 -13.67 -6.26 -0.69
CA LEU A 303 -14.46 -5.56 -1.72
C LEU A 303 -15.93 -5.83 -1.46
N ASN A 304 -16.72 -4.76 -1.37
CA ASN A 304 -18.18 -4.80 -1.26
C ASN A 304 -18.79 -4.04 -2.44
N VAL A 305 -19.77 -4.65 -3.09
CA VAL A 305 -20.48 -4.09 -4.23
C VAL A 305 -21.97 -4.20 -3.94
N ASP A 306 -22.62 -3.03 -3.88
CA ASP A 306 -24.05 -2.90 -3.67
C ASP A 306 -24.63 -1.98 -4.77
N PRO A 307 -25.78 -2.29 -5.38
CA PRO A 307 -26.41 -1.46 -6.41
C PRO A 307 -26.80 -0.06 -5.93
N SER A 308 -26.91 0.14 -4.62
CA SER A 308 -27.25 1.42 -4.01
C SER A 308 -26.05 2.33 -3.73
N ASP A 309 -24.82 1.83 -3.91
CA ASP A 309 -23.60 2.59 -3.60
C ASP A 309 -22.48 2.35 -4.65
N LEU A 310 -21.37 3.07 -4.48
CA LEU A 310 -20.14 2.81 -5.20
C LEU A 310 -19.44 1.56 -4.61
N PRO A 311 -18.73 0.76 -5.41
CA PRO A 311 -17.90 -0.32 -4.92
C PRO A 311 -16.88 0.18 -3.88
N GLN A 312 -16.76 -0.54 -2.78
CA GLN A 312 -15.98 -0.13 -1.61
C GLN A 312 -14.96 -1.20 -1.23
N LEU A 313 -13.76 -0.75 -0.89
CA LEU A 313 -12.73 -1.54 -0.23
C LEU A 313 -12.74 -1.22 1.27
N ASN A 314 -13.20 -2.19 2.05
CA ASN A 314 -13.15 -2.18 3.51
C ASN A 314 -11.87 -2.88 3.95
N MET A 315 -11.04 -2.22 4.74
CA MET A 315 -9.76 -2.77 5.19
C MET A 315 -9.54 -2.60 6.68
N THR A 316 -9.03 -3.66 7.29
CA THR A 316 -8.55 -3.65 8.68
C THR A 316 -7.02 -3.63 8.67
N VAL A 317 -6.47 -2.55 9.21
CA VAL A 317 -5.03 -2.27 9.24
C VAL A 317 -4.51 -2.50 10.65
N VAL A 318 -3.47 -3.34 10.76
CA VAL A 318 -2.73 -3.56 12.01
C VAL A 318 -1.43 -2.78 11.94
N GLY A 319 -1.29 -1.77 12.79
CA GLY A 319 -0.11 -0.92 12.90
C GLY A 319 0.80 -1.34 14.05
N LYS A 320 2.10 -1.06 13.94
CA LYS A 320 3.09 -1.42 14.96
C LYS A 320 3.14 -0.42 16.10
N ALA A 321 3.17 0.86 15.75
CA ALA A 321 3.25 1.98 16.66
C ALA A 321 2.53 3.18 16.06
N PHE A 322 2.21 4.16 16.90
CA PHE A 322 1.72 5.46 16.45
C PHE A 322 2.52 6.59 17.08
N GLN A 323 2.57 7.75 16.44
CA GLN A 323 3.17 8.95 17.00
C GLN A 323 2.17 10.09 16.88
N ILE A 324 2.00 10.88 17.93
CA ILE A 324 1.16 12.08 17.88
C ILE A 324 2.07 13.30 17.84
N LEU A 325 1.79 14.19 16.89
CA LEU A 325 2.55 15.40 16.62
C LEU A 325 1.61 16.60 16.73
N SER A 326 2.16 17.72 17.21
CA SER A 326 1.45 19.01 17.32
C SER A 326 1.92 20.03 16.27
N GLU A 327 2.82 19.60 15.39
CA GLU A 327 3.30 20.36 14.24
C GLU A 327 3.34 19.42 13.03
N ASN A 328 2.95 19.94 11.86
CA ASN A 328 3.13 19.22 10.61
C ASN A 328 4.58 19.34 10.13
N ILE A 329 5.34 18.27 10.31
CA ILE A 329 6.71 18.15 9.83
C ILE A 329 6.82 17.43 8.47
N PHE A 330 5.71 16.98 7.89
CA PHE A 330 5.65 16.15 6.67
C PHE A 330 5.36 16.93 5.40
N GLY A 331 5.35 18.27 5.46
CA GLY A 331 5.09 19.10 4.28
C GLY A 331 3.65 19.00 3.76
N THR A 332 3.49 19.10 2.44
CA THR A 332 2.18 19.00 1.75
C THR A 332 2.15 17.72 0.93
N PRO A 333 1.13 16.87 1.08
CA PRO A 333 1.04 15.63 0.31
C PRO A 333 0.69 15.93 -1.15
N THR A 334 1.14 15.06 -2.05
CA THR A 334 0.68 15.01 -3.43
C THR A 334 -0.79 14.58 -3.44
N ALA A 335 -1.65 15.34 -4.12
CA ALA A 335 -3.03 14.95 -4.33
C ALA A 335 -3.12 13.93 -5.45
N ILE A 336 -3.94 12.88 -5.26
CA ILE A 336 -4.23 11.91 -6.31
C ILE A 336 -5.65 12.17 -6.82
N SER A 337 -5.83 12.13 -8.14
CA SER A 337 -7.15 12.21 -8.76
C SER A 337 -8.01 11.03 -8.30
N ASN A 338 -9.25 11.30 -7.89
CA ASN A 338 -10.23 10.27 -7.54
C ASN A 338 -11.25 10.14 -8.68
N THR A 339 -11.35 8.97 -9.28
CA THR A 339 -12.44 8.58 -10.15
C THR A 339 -12.81 7.14 -9.80
N PRO A 340 -13.88 6.95 -9.02
CA PRO A 340 -14.29 5.61 -8.60
C PRO A 340 -14.96 4.86 -9.75
N TYR A 341 -14.77 3.55 -9.78
CA TYR A 341 -15.63 2.66 -10.56
C TYR A 341 -17.06 2.71 -10.02
N VAL A 342 -18.03 2.31 -10.85
CA VAL A 342 -19.43 2.18 -10.46
C VAL A 342 -19.90 0.73 -10.59
N HIS A 343 -20.92 0.34 -9.83
CA HIS A 343 -21.33 -1.08 -9.77
C HIS A 343 -21.81 -1.65 -11.12
N TRP A 344 -22.39 -0.83 -12.00
CA TRP A 344 -22.86 -1.28 -13.32
C TRP A 344 -21.74 -1.42 -14.36
N GLU A 345 -20.50 -1.06 -14.03
CA GLU A 345 -19.31 -1.36 -14.85
C GLU A 345 -18.75 -2.77 -14.59
N ALA A 346 -19.30 -3.49 -13.62
CA ALA A 346 -18.88 -4.82 -13.26
C ALA A 346 -19.34 -5.87 -14.28
N ASP A 347 -18.43 -6.78 -14.63
CA ASP A 347 -18.70 -8.04 -15.32
C ASP A 347 -18.20 -9.20 -14.45
N VAL A 348 -19.03 -10.25 -14.33
CA VAL A 348 -18.67 -11.45 -13.58
C VAL A 348 -18.58 -12.62 -14.55
N GLN A 349 -17.42 -13.27 -14.57
CA GLN A 349 -17.16 -14.41 -15.45
C GLN A 349 -16.94 -15.68 -14.64
N VAL A 350 -17.44 -16.79 -15.18
CA VAL A 350 -17.24 -18.13 -14.65
C VAL A 350 -16.61 -18.98 -15.74
N ASP A 351 -15.45 -19.58 -15.43
CA ASP A 351 -14.63 -20.32 -16.39
C ASP A 351 -14.34 -19.52 -17.69
N GLY A 352 -14.04 -18.22 -17.52
CA GLY A 352 -13.75 -17.28 -18.61
C GLY A 352 -14.94 -16.91 -19.49
N SER A 353 -16.17 -17.27 -19.09
CA SER A 353 -17.40 -16.91 -19.81
C SER A 353 -18.23 -15.91 -19.02
N PRO A 354 -18.65 -14.78 -19.62
CA PRO A 354 -19.54 -13.82 -18.98
C PRO A 354 -20.85 -14.45 -18.52
N LEU A 355 -21.30 -14.11 -17.31
CA LEU A 355 -22.57 -14.56 -16.77
C LEU A 355 -23.71 -13.62 -17.20
N THR A 356 -24.35 -13.95 -18.32
CA THR A 356 -25.47 -13.14 -18.84
C THR A 356 -26.85 -13.58 -18.35
N THR A 357 -26.95 -14.74 -17.68
CA THR A 357 -28.24 -15.33 -17.27
C THR A 357 -28.57 -15.13 -15.79
N ASN A 358 -27.56 -15.15 -14.92
CA ASN A 358 -27.72 -14.87 -13.49
C ASN A 358 -27.41 -13.39 -13.25
N GLN A 359 -28.34 -12.62 -12.70
CA GLN A 359 -28.15 -11.20 -12.43
C GLN A 359 -27.69 -11.00 -10.99
N PHE A 360 -26.47 -10.49 -10.81
CA PHE A 360 -25.91 -10.24 -9.47
C PHE A 360 -26.60 -9.05 -8.81
N GLU A 361 -27.04 -9.25 -7.57
CA GLU A 361 -27.62 -8.21 -6.74
C GLU A 361 -26.59 -7.62 -5.77
N ASN A 362 -25.64 -8.42 -5.30
CA ASN A 362 -24.52 -7.94 -4.49
C ASN A 362 -23.33 -8.88 -4.64
N LEU A 363 -22.16 -8.37 -4.29
CA LEU A 363 -20.92 -9.13 -4.29
C LEU A 363 -20.03 -8.69 -3.12
N SER A 364 -19.43 -9.69 -2.46
CA SER A 364 -18.37 -9.51 -1.50
C SER A 364 -17.19 -10.42 -1.85
N LEU A 365 -15.99 -9.87 -1.92
CA LEU A 365 -14.73 -10.61 -2.05
C LEU A 365 -13.84 -10.23 -0.86
N VAL A 366 -13.37 -11.22 -0.11
CA VAL A 366 -12.58 -11.08 1.11
C VAL A 366 -11.19 -11.66 0.88
N ILE A 367 -10.16 -10.85 1.11
CA ILE A 367 -8.76 -11.26 1.21
C ILE A 367 -8.37 -11.15 2.68
N GLU A 368 -8.05 -12.28 3.29
CA GLU A 368 -7.61 -12.38 4.68
C GLU A 368 -6.12 -12.73 4.72
N ASN A 369 -5.39 -12.13 5.67
CA ASN A 369 -3.99 -12.41 5.98
C ASN A 369 -3.75 -12.79 7.44
N THR A 370 -4.81 -12.77 8.27
CA THR A 370 -4.80 -13.18 9.68
C THR A 370 -3.62 -12.58 10.44
N ILE A 371 -3.44 -11.27 10.33
CA ILE A 371 -2.26 -10.60 10.89
C ILE A 371 -2.33 -10.61 12.42
N GLN A 372 -1.29 -11.13 13.07
CA GLN A 372 -1.21 -11.24 14.53
C GLN A 372 -0.31 -10.17 15.14
N ALA A 373 -0.85 -9.52 16.17
CA ALA A 373 -0.15 -8.56 17.00
C ALA A 373 0.56 -9.25 18.18
N ASN A 374 1.90 -9.25 18.17
CA ASN A 374 2.69 -9.86 19.23
C ASN A 374 3.25 -8.79 20.17
N PHE A 375 2.70 -8.71 21.38
CA PHE A 375 3.22 -7.86 22.44
C PHE A 375 4.34 -8.57 23.21
N VAL A 376 5.36 -7.81 23.61
CA VAL A 376 6.52 -8.32 24.35
C VAL A 376 6.65 -7.61 25.70
N VAL A 377 7.13 -8.34 26.71
CA VAL A 377 7.34 -7.77 28.04
C VAL A 377 8.38 -6.66 27.97
N GLY A 378 8.09 -5.52 28.61
CA GLY A 378 8.99 -4.37 28.63
C GLY A 378 8.78 -3.38 27.48
N SER A 379 7.82 -3.62 26.59
CA SER A 379 7.43 -2.69 25.52
C SER A 379 5.94 -2.35 25.62
N PRO A 380 5.56 -1.05 25.54
CA PRO A 380 4.16 -0.66 25.43
C PRO A 380 3.60 -0.85 24.01
N ILE A 381 4.47 -1.06 23.01
CA ILE A 381 4.12 -1.31 21.60
C ILE A 381 4.34 -2.77 21.21
N LYS A 382 3.78 -3.16 20.06
CA LYS A 382 3.95 -4.51 19.50
C LYS A 382 5.44 -4.76 19.18
N GLY A 383 5.97 -5.89 19.64
CA GLY A 383 7.33 -6.31 19.28
C GLY A 383 7.41 -6.76 17.82
N ALA A 384 6.37 -7.44 17.34
CA ALA A 384 6.25 -7.87 15.94
C ALA A 384 4.79 -7.88 15.47
N ILE A 385 4.62 -7.75 14.16
CA ILE A 385 3.35 -7.97 13.47
C ILE A 385 3.60 -9.04 12.41
N THR A 386 3.05 -10.22 12.65
CA THR A 386 3.36 -11.42 11.87
C THR A 386 2.13 -11.84 11.06
N PRO A 387 2.26 -12.06 9.74
CA PRO A 387 1.19 -12.63 8.94
C PRO A 387 0.84 -14.05 9.39
N GLY A 388 -0.46 -14.35 9.39
CA GLY A 388 -0.98 -15.68 9.63
C GLY A 388 -1.32 -16.40 8.32
N GLU A 389 -2.31 -17.28 8.38
CA GLU A 389 -2.82 -17.95 7.19
C GLU A 389 -3.52 -16.95 6.27
N GLY A 390 -3.12 -16.94 5.00
CA GLY A 390 -3.76 -16.17 3.95
C GLY A 390 -4.90 -16.96 3.34
N SER A 391 -6.05 -16.31 3.10
CA SER A 391 -7.16 -16.93 2.36
C SER A 391 -7.89 -15.91 1.51
N VAL A 392 -8.57 -16.42 0.48
CA VAL A 392 -9.53 -15.65 -0.32
C VAL A 392 -10.88 -16.35 -0.29
N SER A 393 -11.93 -15.58 0.00
CA SER A 393 -13.29 -16.08 0.06
C SER A 393 -14.26 -14.99 -0.36
N GLY A 394 -15.55 -15.30 -0.42
CA GLY A 394 -16.54 -14.28 -0.70
C GLY A 394 -17.94 -14.84 -0.75
N SER A 395 -18.87 -13.96 -1.06
CA SER A 395 -20.29 -14.31 -1.25
C SER A 395 -20.93 -13.39 -2.27
N PHE A 396 -22.00 -13.87 -2.88
CA PHE A 396 -22.82 -13.08 -3.77
C PHE A 396 -24.26 -13.55 -3.72
N THR A 397 -25.16 -12.60 -3.92
CA THR A 397 -26.59 -12.84 -4.16
C THR A 397 -26.88 -12.62 -5.62
N TYR A 398 -27.65 -13.51 -6.24
CA TYR A 398 -28.05 -13.38 -7.63
C TYR A 398 -29.50 -13.79 -7.84
N GLN A 399 -30.13 -13.20 -8.85
CA GLN A 399 -31.41 -13.67 -9.38
C GLN A 399 -31.15 -14.91 -10.23
N PHE A 400 -31.83 -16.00 -9.86
CA PHE A 400 -31.68 -17.30 -10.45
C PHE A 400 -32.19 -17.32 -11.91
N GLY A 401 -31.27 -17.43 -12.85
CA GLY A 401 -31.54 -17.63 -14.28
C GLY A 401 -31.10 -18.99 -14.80
N SER A 402 -30.17 -19.67 -14.14
CA SER A 402 -29.67 -21.00 -14.53
C SER A 402 -29.17 -21.85 -13.35
N GLN A 403 -29.09 -23.18 -13.54
CA GLN A 403 -28.59 -24.12 -12.53
C GLN A 403 -27.06 -24.17 -12.40
N GLN A 404 -26.30 -23.37 -13.16
CA GLN A 404 -24.84 -23.47 -13.26
C GLN A 404 -24.13 -23.44 -11.90
N PHE A 405 -24.52 -22.53 -11.01
CA PHE A 405 -23.93 -22.45 -9.66
C PHE A 405 -24.35 -23.62 -8.76
N SER A 406 -25.62 -24.03 -8.85
CA SER A 406 -26.15 -25.16 -8.08
C SER A 406 -25.44 -26.47 -8.46
N GLU A 407 -25.28 -26.73 -9.76
CA GLU A 407 -24.58 -27.91 -10.27
C GLU A 407 -23.12 -27.95 -9.83
N LYS A 408 -22.41 -26.82 -9.95
CA LYS A 408 -21.01 -26.70 -9.50
C LYS A 408 -20.87 -26.85 -7.99
N THR A 409 -21.83 -26.35 -7.20
CA THR A 409 -21.87 -26.50 -5.75
C THR A 409 -22.03 -27.98 -5.36
N VAL A 410 -22.99 -28.68 -5.97
CA VAL A 410 -23.23 -30.12 -5.69
C VAL A 410 -22.05 -30.98 -6.12
N ALA A 411 -21.46 -30.68 -7.30
CA ALA A 411 -20.30 -31.41 -7.81
C ALA A 411 -19.00 -31.09 -7.06
N GLY A 412 -18.95 -29.97 -6.32
CA GLY A 412 -17.73 -29.48 -5.69
C GLY A 412 -16.64 -29.10 -6.69
N THR A 413 -17.05 -28.65 -7.89
CA THR A 413 -16.14 -28.34 -9.01
C THR A 413 -15.35 -27.07 -8.74
N GLU A 414 -14.02 -27.16 -8.77
CA GLU A 414 -13.13 -26.00 -8.79
C GLU A 414 -13.38 -25.21 -10.08
N THR A 415 -13.64 -23.92 -9.93
CA THR A 415 -14.14 -23.05 -10.98
C THR A 415 -13.36 -21.75 -10.96
N GLN A 416 -12.99 -21.22 -12.13
CA GLN A 416 -12.42 -19.88 -12.19
C GLN A 416 -13.54 -18.85 -12.03
N LEU A 417 -13.35 -17.89 -11.13
CA LEU A 417 -14.28 -16.79 -10.90
C LEU A 417 -13.55 -15.46 -11.07
N ASP A 418 -13.98 -14.66 -12.05
CA ASP A 418 -13.39 -13.35 -12.34
C ASP A 418 -14.41 -12.24 -12.11
N PHE A 419 -13.98 -11.20 -11.43
CA PHE A 419 -14.72 -9.95 -11.25
C PHE A 419 -13.96 -8.84 -11.97
N ILE A 420 -14.59 -8.21 -12.96
CA ILE A 420 -13.93 -7.27 -13.87
C ILE A 420 -14.68 -5.95 -13.83
N TRP A 421 -13.97 -4.85 -13.59
CA TRP A 421 -14.50 -3.50 -13.80
C TRP A 421 -13.75 -2.85 -14.94
N THR A 422 -14.47 -2.35 -15.94
CA THR A 422 -13.91 -1.55 -17.03
C THR A 422 -14.52 -0.17 -16.97
N TYR A 423 -13.68 0.87 -16.87
CA TYR A 423 -14.17 2.23 -16.72
C TYR A 423 -14.93 2.67 -17.97
N ILE A 424 -16.10 3.28 -17.81
CA ILE A 424 -16.91 3.67 -18.97
C ILE A 424 -16.33 4.90 -19.71
N GLY A 425 -15.45 5.66 -19.06
CA GLY A 425 -14.87 6.87 -19.64
C GLY A 425 -13.73 6.62 -20.63
N ASP A 426 -13.06 5.47 -20.55
CA ASP A 426 -12.01 5.05 -21.50
C ASP A 426 -11.68 3.55 -21.41
N ASP A 427 -10.98 3.04 -22.44
CA ASP A 427 -10.49 1.66 -22.45
C ASP A 427 -9.14 1.48 -21.74
N ASN A 428 -8.60 2.51 -21.07
CA ASN A 428 -7.29 2.50 -20.45
C ASN A 428 -7.33 2.03 -18.99
N HIS A 429 -8.50 2.09 -18.35
CA HIS A 429 -8.68 1.72 -16.95
C HIS A 429 -9.53 0.45 -16.78
N GLN A 430 -8.94 -0.57 -16.18
CA GLN A 430 -9.63 -1.82 -15.84
C GLN A 430 -9.02 -2.42 -14.58
N VAL A 431 -9.83 -3.05 -13.74
CA VAL A 431 -9.36 -3.90 -12.64
C VAL A 431 -10.06 -5.24 -12.67
N THR A 432 -9.27 -6.32 -12.58
CA THR A 432 -9.74 -7.70 -12.58
C THR A 432 -9.26 -8.41 -11.33
N MET A 433 -10.20 -8.97 -10.57
CA MET A 433 -9.91 -9.87 -9.45
C MET A 433 -10.30 -11.28 -9.87
N SER A 434 -9.31 -12.15 -9.99
CA SER A 434 -9.47 -13.53 -10.44
C SER A 434 -9.17 -14.50 -9.31
N VAL A 435 -10.13 -15.36 -8.98
CA VAL A 435 -9.95 -16.51 -8.09
C VAL A 435 -9.87 -17.75 -8.97
N PRO A 436 -8.66 -18.28 -9.27
CA PRO A 436 -8.49 -19.30 -10.31
C PRO A 436 -9.17 -20.63 -9.96
N LYS A 437 -9.24 -20.95 -8.67
CA LYS A 437 -9.88 -22.17 -8.14
C LYS A 437 -10.84 -21.84 -7.01
N ALA A 438 -12.00 -21.29 -7.34
CA ALA A 438 -13.10 -21.10 -6.41
C ALA A 438 -13.91 -22.39 -6.25
N LYS A 439 -14.24 -22.75 -5.01
CA LYS A 439 -15.22 -23.78 -4.69
C LYS A 439 -16.44 -23.14 -4.06
N PHE A 440 -17.60 -23.32 -4.69
CA PHE A 440 -18.86 -22.79 -4.18
C PHE A 440 -19.41 -23.60 -3.00
N GLU A 441 -20.01 -22.90 -2.05
CA GLU A 441 -20.69 -23.43 -0.89
C GLU A 441 -22.09 -22.80 -0.79
N GLY A 442 -22.99 -23.46 -0.06
CA GLY A 442 -24.37 -23.02 0.14
C GLY A 442 -25.41 -24.06 -0.25
N ASN A 443 -26.66 -23.65 -0.33
CA ASN A 443 -27.76 -24.56 -0.64
C ASN A 443 -27.68 -25.02 -2.11
N PRO A 444 -27.90 -26.31 -2.39
CA PRO A 444 -27.82 -26.86 -3.76
C PRO A 444 -29.03 -26.52 -4.62
N HIS A 445 -30.08 -25.92 -4.05
CA HIS A 445 -31.27 -25.52 -4.80
C HIS A 445 -31.82 -24.20 -4.25
N PRO A 446 -32.15 -23.22 -5.11
CA PRO A 446 -32.82 -22.01 -4.67
C PRO A 446 -34.22 -22.35 -4.14
N GLY A 447 -34.56 -21.87 -2.95
CA GLY A 447 -35.90 -22.05 -2.40
C GLY A 447 -36.90 -21.09 -3.05
N VAL A 448 -38.10 -21.56 -3.41
CA VAL A 448 -39.19 -20.68 -3.85
C VAL A 448 -40.00 -20.26 -2.63
N GLY A 449 -39.62 -19.14 -2.01
CA GLY A 449 -40.23 -18.66 -0.77
C GLY A 449 -41.37 -17.65 -0.95
N SER A 450 -41.45 -16.96 -2.09
CA SER A 450 -42.40 -15.87 -2.33
C SER A 450 -42.81 -15.73 -3.81
N LYS A 451 -43.56 -14.66 -4.13
CA LYS A 451 -43.90 -14.25 -5.51
C LYS A 451 -42.82 -13.40 -6.17
N ASP A 452 -41.77 -13.04 -5.44
CA ASP A 452 -40.67 -12.22 -5.93
C ASP A 452 -39.74 -13.05 -6.83
N PRO A 453 -38.80 -12.42 -7.56
CA PRO A 453 -37.76 -13.17 -8.28
C PRO A 453 -37.07 -14.17 -7.36
N ILE A 454 -36.80 -15.36 -7.89
CA ILE A 454 -36.07 -16.39 -7.14
C ILE A 454 -34.64 -15.89 -6.99
N THR A 455 -34.25 -15.53 -5.77
CA THR A 455 -32.88 -15.20 -5.43
C THR A 455 -32.19 -16.39 -4.79
N ASP A 456 -30.88 -16.47 -4.96
CA ASP A 456 -30.04 -17.47 -4.32
C ASP A 456 -28.75 -16.82 -3.84
N GLU A 457 -28.23 -17.36 -2.75
CA GLU A 457 -26.99 -16.93 -2.13
C GLU A 457 -25.96 -18.05 -2.27
N LYS A 458 -24.75 -17.66 -2.66
CA LYS A 458 -23.60 -18.56 -2.72
C LYS A 458 -22.42 -17.90 -2.06
N SER A 459 -21.69 -18.69 -1.28
CA SER A 459 -20.35 -18.35 -0.85
C SER A 459 -19.33 -19.12 -1.66
N PHE A 460 -18.09 -18.65 -1.68
CA PHE A 460 -16.98 -19.37 -2.27
C PHE A 460 -15.72 -19.29 -1.40
N LEU A 461 -14.91 -20.32 -1.52
CA LEU A 461 -13.56 -20.36 -0.96
C LEU A 461 -12.57 -20.58 -2.10
N GLY A 462 -11.60 -19.69 -2.25
CA GLY A 462 -10.50 -19.87 -3.18
C GLY A 462 -9.48 -20.87 -2.66
N ARG A 463 -8.95 -21.67 -3.57
CA ARG A 463 -7.88 -22.64 -3.32
C ARG A 463 -6.63 -22.19 -4.04
N LEU A 464 -5.48 -22.55 -3.48
CA LEU A 464 -4.19 -22.33 -4.10
C LEU A 464 -4.14 -23.07 -5.44
N ASP A 465 -3.92 -22.33 -6.52
CA ASP A 465 -3.63 -22.92 -7.82
C ASP A 465 -2.14 -23.24 -7.95
N THR A 466 -1.81 -24.52 -7.80
CA THR A 466 -0.45 -25.05 -8.01
C THR A 466 -0.11 -25.26 -9.49
N GLY A 467 -1.07 -25.03 -10.40
CA GLY A 467 -0.85 -25.07 -11.84
C GLY A 467 -0.36 -23.75 -12.43
N SER A 468 -0.49 -22.64 -11.69
CA SER A 468 -0.04 -21.32 -12.10
C SER A 468 1.43 -21.08 -11.70
N SER A 469 2.08 -20.16 -12.40
CA SER A 469 3.41 -19.66 -12.02
C SER A 469 3.36 -18.13 -12.00
N PRO A 470 3.41 -17.48 -10.82
CA PRO A 470 3.53 -18.08 -9.48
C PRO A 470 2.27 -18.81 -9.02
N GLU A 471 2.41 -19.74 -8.07
CA GLU A 471 1.27 -20.40 -7.42
C GLU A 471 0.47 -19.37 -6.62
N THR A 472 -0.86 -19.31 -6.80
CA THR A 472 -1.66 -18.31 -6.10
C THR A 472 -3.12 -18.73 -5.91
N ASP A 473 -3.78 -18.21 -4.89
CA ASP A 473 -5.23 -18.34 -4.67
C ASP A 473 -6.03 -17.18 -5.29
N ILE A 474 -5.38 -16.04 -5.55
CA ILE A 474 -5.99 -14.85 -6.18
C ILE A 474 -4.96 -14.10 -7.02
N THR A 475 -5.40 -13.65 -8.19
CA THR A 475 -4.66 -12.70 -9.03
C THR A 475 -5.44 -11.40 -9.12
N VAL A 476 -4.77 -10.26 -8.94
CA VAL A 476 -5.34 -8.94 -9.21
C VAL A 476 -4.59 -8.30 -10.35
N THR A 477 -5.30 -7.98 -11.43
CA THR A 477 -4.75 -7.30 -12.60
C THR A 477 -5.30 -5.89 -12.66
N VAL A 478 -4.42 -4.91 -12.72
CA VAL A 478 -4.75 -3.48 -12.82
C VAL A 478 -4.22 -2.96 -14.14
N LYS A 479 -5.09 -2.35 -14.93
CA LYS A 479 -4.75 -1.66 -16.15
C LYS A 479 -4.98 -0.17 -15.94
N ASN A 480 -3.95 0.65 -16.12
CA ASN A 480 -4.04 2.11 -15.99
C ASN A 480 -2.90 2.81 -16.76
N ASN A 481 -2.77 4.12 -16.55
CA ASN A 481 -1.76 4.95 -17.22
C ASN A 481 -0.47 5.12 -16.42
N GLN A 482 -0.35 4.44 -15.28
CA GLN A 482 0.70 4.63 -14.30
C GLN A 482 1.83 3.63 -14.56
N PRO A 483 3.10 4.05 -14.53
CA PRO A 483 4.22 3.11 -14.71
C PRO A 483 4.36 2.14 -13.52
N THR A 484 3.78 2.49 -12.37
CA THR A 484 3.83 1.69 -11.14
C THR A 484 2.47 1.65 -10.46
N VAL A 485 2.23 0.63 -9.65
CA VAL A 485 1.05 0.50 -8.79
C VAL A 485 1.20 1.29 -7.47
N GLU A 486 2.43 1.63 -7.12
CA GLU A 486 2.82 2.17 -5.82
C GLU A 486 2.83 3.71 -5.80
N PHE A 487 3.36 4.30 -6.88
CA PHE A 487 3.61 5.73 -7.02
C PHE A 487 2.85 6.26 -8.23
N MET A 488 1.82 7.05 -7.94
CA MET A 488 1.04 7.73 -8.96
C MET A 488 1.81 8.97 -9.41
N VAL A 489 2.07 9.06 -10.71
CA VAL A 489 2.74 10.19 -11.36
C VAL A 489 1.86 10.73 -12.48
N GLU A 490 1.73 12.05 -12.55
CA GLU A 490 0.98 12.71 -13.64
C GLU A 490 1.70 12.59 -15.00
#